data_AF-A6LX91-F1
#
_entry.id   AF-A6LX91-F1
#
_cell.length_a   1.000
_cell.length_b   1.000
_cell.length_c   1.000
_cell.angle_alpha   90.00
_cell.angle_beta   90.00
_cell.angle_gamma   90.00
#
_symmetry.space_group_name_H-M   'P 1'
#
loop_
_entity.id
_entity.type
_entity.pdbx_description
1 polymer ?
#
loop_
_entity_poly.entity_id
_entity_poly.type
_entity_poly.pdbx_seq_one_letter_code
_entity_poly.pdbx_strand_id
1 'polypeptide(L)'
;MKFFNKLFGNKPDLKCQDESGIDSAQLHRDDIVTNEKKEEVKYNKLNNILKEYIKWSKEPCREDESLDILKIFGNDEFQELYVYVKENSNNDNVLHTLKGLGISLNEMDISKACATAHYCGMLIEHSNILDIGDNLVDLFEKVVNLSTECLNRFENIENVDWADLLKSYPDEVKAYHGAEMLTIAVMAVITRSHGSRYYLRKKKLYEKLELLKPYIKSMVYVPIVHDACYDFKVLVLNPNTKKGFWMKVFDVHNCFYLMTLLEIELYKKGWLTDYEIKDYTFSQEIYDTAIGAYYPKRSYDIVGHASYQNYQAINDKENNWTIRHMIFGEMPPEYIPKYKGFPVIIIKEDPLKGRRSWDSYFIFKCHQALSPRIEILECLTDQEVEEWLS
;
A
#
# COMPACT_ATOMS: atom_id res chain seq x y z
N MET A 1 -11.81 9.03 -3.01
CA MET A 1 -12.85 9.23 -4.05
C MET A 1 -14.11 9.98 -3.59
N LYS A 2 -14.80 9.63 -2.49
CA LYS A 2 -16.04 10.37 -2.06
C LYS A 2 -15.83 11.85 -1.68
N PHE A 3 -14.61 12.26 -1.34
CA PHE A 3 -14.27 13.64 -0.97
C PHE A 3 -14.22 14.59 -2.19
N PHE A 4 -13.68 14.12 -3.33
CA PHE A 4 -13.62 14.89 -4.58
C PHE A 4 -14.96 14.98 -5.30
N ASN A 5 -15.77 13.90 -5.28
CA ASN A 5 -17.11 13.92 -5.89
C ASN A 5 -18.05 14.93 -5.23
N LYS A 6 -17.78 15.31 -3.97
CA LYS A 6 -18.53 16.34 -3.25
C LYS A 6 -18.16 17.76 -3.67
N LEU A 7 -16.95 17.97 -4.23
CA LEU A 7 -16.48 19.27 -4.71
C LEU A 7 -16.67 19.45 -6.24
N PHE A 8 -16.66 18.38 -7.04
CA PHE A 8 -16.47 18.53 -8.49
C PHE A 8 -17.37 17.69 -9.44
N GLY A 9 -18.49 17.13 -8.95
CA GLY A 9 -19.57 16.60 -9.81
C GLY A 9 -19.28 15.30 -10.58
N ASN A 10 -20.34 14.58 -10.97
CA ASN A 10 -20.30 13.28 -11.66
C ASN A 10 -20.74 13.38 -13.14
N LYS A 11 -20.13 12.56 -14.02
CA LYS A 11 -20.72 11.71 -15.12
C LYS A 11 -19.84 11.63 -16.40
N PRO A 12 -20.08 10.69 -17.36
CA PRO A 12 -19.70 9.27 -17.32
C PRO A 12 -18.89 8.81 -18.58
N ASP A 13 -18.36 7.59 -18.49
CA ASP A 13 -17.70 6.72 -19.48
C ASP A 13 -17.77 7.08 -20.97
N LEU A 14 -16.58 7.17 -21.61
CA LEU A 14 -16.40 7.19 -23.06
C LEU A 14 -16.19 5.76 -23.59
N LYS A 15 -17.07 5.37 -24.52
CA LYS A 15 -16.95 4.15 -25.34
C LYS A 15 -15.94 4.36 -26.47
N CYS A 16 -15.09 3.37 -26.71
CA CYS A 16 -14.31 3.21 -27.94
C CYS A 16 -15.22 2.88 -29.13
N GLN A 17 -14.92 3.42 -30.31
CA GLN A 17 -15.23 2.82 -31.61
C GLN A 17 -14.12 3.09 -32.64
N ASP A 18 -13.93 2.08 -33.49
CA ASP A 18 -12.82 1.79 -34.40
C ASP A 18 -12.84 2.53 -35.76
N GLU A 19 -11.60 2.67 -36.29
CA GLU A 19 -11.06 2.59 -37.66
C GLU A 19 -11.84 3.03 -38.93
N SER A 20 -11.15 3.77 -39.81
CA SER A 20 -10.95 3.40 -41.24
C SER A 20 -9.93 4.26 -42.01
N GLY A 21 -8.85 3.61 -42.47
CA GLY A 21 -8.29 3.58 -43.84
C GLY A 21 -7.99 4.83 -44.71
N ILE A 22 -6.69 4.93 -45.07
CA ILE A 22 -6.07 5.09 -46.42
C ILE A 22 -5.50 6.49 -46.85
N ASP A 23 -4.17 6.45 -47.05
CA ASP A 23 -3.21 7.16 -47.93
C ASP A 23 -3.14 8.69 -48.05
N SER A 24 -1.99 9.27 -47.69
CA SER A 24 -1.20 10.13 -48.59
C SER A 24 0.19 10.44 -48.02
N ALA A 25 1.18 9.65 -48.45
CA ALA A 25 2.60 9.90 -48.22
C ALA A 25 3.11 11.12 -49.02
N GLN A 26 2.65 12.33 -48.66
CA GLN A 26 3.26 13.61 -49.02
C GLN A 26 2.91 14.77 -48.06
N LEU A 27 2.15 14.50 -46.98
CA LEU A 27 1.85 15.42 -45.87
C LEU A 27 2.83 15.31 -44.68
N HIS A 28 3.74 14.34 -44.69
CA HIS A 28 4.50 13.95 -43.51
C HIS A 28 5.72 14.81 -43.12
N ARG A 29 6.04 15.94 -43.78
CA ARG A 29 7.16 16.80 -43.31
C ARG A 29 6.70 18.05 -42.58
N ASP A 30 5.69 18.75 -43.09
CA ASP A 30 5.18 19.95 -42.43
C ASP A 30 4.32 19.60 -41.21
N ASP A 31 3.59 18.47 -41.23
CA ASP A 31 2.85 17.97 -40.06
C ASP A 31 3.77 17.41 -38.96
N ILE A 32 4.90 16.81 -39.32
CA ILE A 32 5.91 16.37 -38.33
C ILE A 32 6.62 17.58 -37.72
N VAL A 33 7.05 18.55 -38.52
CA VAL A 33 7.71 19.77 -38.01
C VAL A 33 6.74 20.66 -37.22
N THR A 34 5.45 20.70 -37.57
CA THR A 34 4.44 21.42 -36.77
C THR A 34 4.00 20.67 -35.52
N ASN A 35 3.98 19.34 -35.52
CA ASN A 35 3.77 18.55 -34.31
C ASN A 35 4.97 18.62 -33.37
N GLU A 36 6.21 18.52 -33.87
CA GLU A 36 7.43 18.72 -33.09
C GLU A 36 7.48 20.11 -32.45
N LYS A 37 7.15 21.17 -33.20
CA LYS A 37 7.06 22.54 -32.65
C LYS A 37 5.92 22.70 -31.64
N LYS A 38 4.77 22.04 -31.83
CA LYS A 38 3.66 22.07 -30.87
C LYS A 38 4.00 21.32 -29.59
N GLU A 39 4.69 20.19 -29.69
CA GLU A 39 5.20 19.44 -28.54
C GLU A 39 6.27 20.24 -27.80
N GLU A 40 7.23 20.85 -28.49
CA GLU A 40 8.27 21.71 -27.92
C GLU A 40 7.67 22.93 -27.19
N VAL A 41 6.66 23.59 -27.76
CA VAL A 41 5.94 24.71 -27.11
C VAL A 41 5.15 24.23 -25.87
N LYS A 42 4.56 23.03 -25.92
CA LYS A 42 3.79 22.45 -24.81
C LYS A 42 4.69 22.03 -23.64
N TYR A 43 5.84 21.44 -23.91
CA TYR A 43 6.85 21.12 -22.90
C TYR A 43 7.43 22.40 -22.27
N ASN A 44 7.68 23.43 -23.07
CA ASN A 44 8.14 24.73 -22.56
C ASN A 44 7.10 25.42 -21.65
N LYS A 45 5.80 25.28 -21.96
CA LYS A 45 4.75 25.82 -21.10
C LYS A 45 4.63 25.07 -19.77
N LEU A 46 4.63 23.73 -19.77
CA LEU A 46 4.60 22.93 -18.53
C LEU A 46 5.81 23.24 -17.64
N ASN A 47 7.00 23.35 -18.24
CA ASN A 47 8.22 23.70 -17.52
C ASN A 47 8.12 25.04 -16.78
N ASN A 48 7.55 26.06 -17.43
CA ASN A 48 7.35 27.36 -16.80
C ASN A 48 6.34 27.29 -15.66
N ILE A 49 5.21 26.60 -15.86
CA ILE A 49 4.20 26.41 -14.81
C ILE A 49 4.78 25.67 -13.60
N LEU A 50 5.51 24.58 -13.83
CA LEU A 50 6.18 23.83 -12.75
C LEU A 50 7.22 24.69 -12.02
N LYS A 51 7.99 25.50 -12.75
CA LYS A 51 8.99 26.38 -12.16
C LYS A 51 8.35 27.43 -11.24
N GLU A 52 7.29 28.09 -11.69
CA GLU A 52 6.59 29.08 -10.86
C GLU A 52 5.89 28.41 -9.68
N TYR A 53 5.27 27.24 -9.88
CA TYR A 53 4.69 26.45 -8.79
C TYR A 53 5.73 26.09 -7.72
N ILE A 54 6.88 25.55 -8.12
CA ILE A 54 7.95 25.14 -7.19
C ILE A 54 8.52 26.36 -6.46
N LYS A 55 8.62 27.51 -7.14
CA LYS A 55 9.05 28.76 -6.50
C LYS A 55 8.07 29.19 -5.43
N TRP A 56 6.78 29.25 -5.76
CA TRP A 56 5.70 29.59 -4.83
C TRP A 56 5.61 28.60 -3.66
N SER A 57 5.82 27.31 -3.91
CA SER A 57 5.68 26.27 -2.89
C SER A 57 6.78 26.30 -1.82
N LYS A 58 7.90 26.97 -2.10
CA LYS A 58 8.99 27.23 -1.13
C LYS A 58 8.72 28.42 -0.22
N GLU A 59 7.81 29.31 -0.61
CA GLU A 59 7.46 30.47 0.21
C GLU A 59 6.64 30.03 1.43
N PRO A 60 6.85 30.64 2.62
CA PRO A 60 6.08 30.32 3.81
C PRO A 60 4.58 30.41 3.57
N CYS A 61 3.83 29.42 4.06
CA CYS A 61 2.36 29.48 4.07
C CYS A 61 1.84 30.61 4.95
N ARG A 62 0.68 31.15 4.57
CA ARG A 62 -0.09 32.03 5.46
C ARG A 62 -0.57 31.23 6.68
N GLU A 63 -0.85 31.92 7.78
CA GLU A 63 -1.33 31.29 9.01
C GLU A 63 -2.59 30.46 8.76
N ASP A 64 -3.53 31.01 8.02
CA ASP A 64 -4.81 30.36 7.75
C ASP A 64 -4.69 29.16 6.80
N GLU A 65 -3.71 29.15 5.90
CA GLU A 65 -3.33 27.97 5.09
C GLU A 65 -2.61 26.90 5.91
N SER A 66 -1.86 27.32 6.94
CA SER A 66 -1.14 26.40 7.83
C SER A 66 -2.10 25.62 8.73
N LEU A 67 -3.18 26.27 9.17
CA LEU A 67 -4.23 25.67 10.00
C LEU A 67 -5.32 24.96 9.18
N ASP A 68 -5.56 25.39 7.94
CA ASP A 68 -6.48 24.76 7.01
C ASP A 68 -5.83 24.56 5.63
N ILE A 69 -5.20 23.39 5.49
CA ILE A 69 -4.48 23.00 4.27
C ILE A 69 -5.38 23.00 3.02
N LEU A 70 -6.71 22.92 3.17
CA LEU A 70 -7.63 22.96 2.02
C LEU A 70 -7.59 24.31 1.29
N LYS A 71 -7.20 25.39 1.98
CA LYS A 71 -7.06 26.71 1.35
C LYS A 71 -5.94 26.79 0.32
N ILE A 72 -4.92 25.95 0.44
CA ILE A 72 -3.79 25.87 -0.50
C ILE A 72 -4.27 25.49 -1.89
N PHE A 73 -5.30 24.64 -1.99
CA PHE A 73 -5.86 24.25 -3.28
C PHE A 73 -6.56 25.43 -3.98
N GLY A 74 -6.95 26.49 -3.28
CA GLY A 74 -7.56 27.67 -3.89
C GLY A 74 -6.58 28.69 -4.46
N ASN A 75 -5.26 28.47 -4.31
CA ASN A 75 -4.24 29.37 -4.79
C ASN A 75 -4.03 29.27 -6.33
N ASP A 76 -3.72 30.40 -6.96
CA ASP A 76 -3.62 30.53 -8.41
C ASP A 76 -2.50 29.64 -9.00
N GLU A 77 -1.32 29.61 -8.39
CA GLU A 77 -0.20 28.77 -8.83
C GLU A 77 -0.57 27.28 -8.75
N PHE A 78 -1.28 26.87 -7.70
CA PHE A 78 -1.78 25.50 -7.59
C PHE A 78 -2.81 25.18 -8.66
N GLN A 79 -3.79 26.07 -8.86
CA GLN A 79 -4.84 25.87 -9.85
C GLN A 79 -4.30 25.84 -11.27
N GLU A 80 -3.32 26.69 -11.59
CA GLU A 80 -2.69 26.71 -12.91
C GLU A 80 -2.04 25.38 -13.25
N LEU A 81 -1.22 24.82 -12.34
CA LEU A 81 -0.61 23.50 -12.54
C LEU A 81 -1.67 22.40 -12.65
N TYR A 82 -2.63 22.38 -11.72
CA TYR A 82 -3.69 21.36 -11.70
C TYR A 82 -4.50 21.35 -12.99
N VAL A 83 -5.01 22.51 -13.43
CA VAL A 83 -5.81 22.64 -14.64
C VAL A 83 -4.99 22.27 -15.86
N TYR A 84 -3.74 22.76 -15.96
CA TYR A 84 -2.90 22.48 -17.11
C TYR A 84 -2.65 20.98 -17.28
N VAL A 85 -2.23 20.29 -16.22
CA VAL A 85 -1.96 18.83 -16.27
C VAL A 85 -3.24 18.05 -16.52
N LYS A 86 -4.38 18.46 -15.96
CA LYS A 86 -5.67 17.82 -16.19
C LYS A 86 -6.13 17.93 -17.64
N GLU A 87 -6.08 19.13 -18.21
CA GLU A 87 -6.49 19.40 -19.61
C GLU A 87 -5.51 18.79 -20.63
N ASN A 88 -4.26 18.58 -20.24
CA ASN A 88 -3.20 18.04 -21.07
C ASN A 88 -2.74 16.66 -20.59
N SER A 89 -3.64 15.90 -19.96
CA SER A 89 -3.30 14.63 -19.32
C SER A 89 -2.81 13.61 -20.36
N ASN A 90 -1.50 13.35 -20.34
CA ASN A 90 -0.85 12.23 -21.01
C ASN A 90 0.25 11.71 -20.09
N ASN A 91 0.74 10.50 -20.37
CA ASN A 91 1.71 9.85 -19.49
C ASN A 91 3.00 10.69 -19.33
N ASP A 92 3.46 11.36 -20.38
CA ASP A 92 4.70 12.13 -20.31
C ASP A 92 4.57 13.39 -19.43
N ASN A 93 3.45 14.12 -19.54
CA ASN A 93 3.19 15.29 -18.69
C ASN A 93 3.03 14.90 -17.24
N VAL A 94 2.37 13.77 -16.95
CA VAL A 94 2.25 13.24 -15.59
C VAL A 94 3.62 12.82 -15.05
N LEU A 95 4.39 12.07 -15.84
CA LEU A 95 5.75 11.65 -15.50
C LEU A 95 6.64 12.86 -15.19
N HIS A 96 6.64 13.86 -16.06
CA HIS A 96 7.44 15.07 -15.93
C HIS A 96 7.03 15.90 -14.71
N THR A 97 5.73 16.02 -14.46
CA THR A 97 5.18 16.68 -13.28
C THR A 97 5.61 15.97 -11.99
N LEU A 98 5.44 14.64 -11.91
CA LEU A 98 5.83 13.85 -10.74
C LEU A 98 7.32 13.97 -10.42
N LYS A 99 8.19 13.94 -11.45
CA LYS A 99 9.63 14.14 -11.26
C LYS A 99 9.97 15.52 -10.72
N GLY A 100 9.46 16.56 -11.36
CA GLY A 100 9.76 17.96 -11.01
C GLY A 100 9.31 18.30 -9.58
N LEU A 101 8.09 17.87 -9.23
CA LEU A 101 7.56 18.06 -7.88
C LEU A 101 8.30 17.21 -6.86
N GLY A 102 8.54 15.93 -7.17
CA GLY A 102 9.19 14.96 -6.27
C GLY A 102 10.53 15.42 -5.72
N ILE A 103 11.43 15.88 -6.60
CA ILE A 103 12.77 16.35 -6.22
C ILE A 103 12.70 17.59 -5.33
N SER A 104 11.62 18.38 -5.45
CA SER A 104 11.48 19.66 -4.74
C SER A 104 10.74 19.52 -3.40
N LEU A 105 10.06 18.40 -3.13
CA LEU A 105 9.14 18.23 -1.98
C LEU A 105 9.77 18.63 -0.63
N ASN A 106 11.01 18.23 -0.39
CA ASN A 106 11.69 18.47 0.88
C ASN A 106 12.13 19.93 1.08
N GLU A 107 12.14 20.73 0.01
CA GLU A 107 12.51 22.14 0.02
C GLU A 107 11.30 23.08 0.16
N MET A 108 10.08 22.53 0.04
CA MET A 108 8.84 23.30 0.14
C MET A 108 8.47 23.62 1.59
N ASP A 109 7.63 24.64 1.79
CA ASP A 109 6.90 24.81 3.05
C ASP A 109 6.10 23.54 3.35
N ILE A 110 6.09 23.08 4.61
CA ILE A 110 5.52 21.77 4.99
C ILE A 110 4.05 21.62 4.57
N SER A 111 3.23 22.66 4.73
CA SER A 111 1.81 22.58 4.35
C SER A 111 1.66 22.48 2.84
N LYS A 112 2.44 23.26 2.09
CA LYS A 112 2.47 23.19 0.61
C LYS A 112 3.05 21.87 0.13
N ALA A 113 4.06 21.32 0.81
CA ALA A 113 4.64 20.00 0.52
C ALA A 113 3.59 18.90 0.69
N CYS A 114 2.81 18.91 1.77
CA CYS A 114 1.72 17.96 2.01
C CYS A 114 0.62 18.07 0.95
N ALA A 115 0.22 19.29 0.55
CA ALA A 115 -0.75 19.50 -0.52
C ALA A 115 -0.22 19.04 -1.90
N THR A 116 1.04 19.36 -2.20
CA THR A 116 1.75 18.93 -3.41
C THR A 116 1.84 17.40 -3.47
N ALA A 117 2.20 16.78 -2.36
CA ALA A 117 2.28 15.33 -2.21
C ALA A 117 0.92 14.68 -2.44
N HIS A 118 -0.15 15.24 -1.89
CA HIS A 118 -1.52 14.78 -2.14
C HIS A 118 -1.87 14.79 -3.63
N TYR A 119 -1.54 15.89 -4.32
CA TYR A 119 -1.73 15.99 -5.76
C TYR A 119 -0.92 14.95 -6.54
N CYS A 120 0.35 14.73 -6.17
CA CYS A 120 1.17 13.67 -6.76
C CYS A 120 0.55 12.29 -6.53
N GLY A 121 0.09 12.00 -5.31
CA GLY A 121 -0.63 10.78 -4.97
C GLY A 121 -1.86 10.56 -5.85
N MET A 122 -2.64 11.62 -6.11
CA MET A 122 -3.75 11.54 -7.05
C MET A 122 -3.29 11.21 -8.47
N LEU A 123 -2.24 11.86 -8.98
CA LEU A 123 -1.72 11.56 -10.31
C LEU A 123 -1.29 10.09 -10.43
N ILE A 124 -0.63 9.55 -9.39
CA ILE A 124 -0.23 8.15 -9.30
C ILE A 124 -1.46 7.23 -9.32
N GLU A 125 -2.49 7.55 -8.53
CA GLU A 125 -3.73 6.76 -8.48
C GLU A 125 -4.41 6.63 -9.86
N HIS A 126 -4.42 7.71 -10.65
CA HIS A 126 -5.10 7.74 -11.95
C HIS A 126 -4.24 7.20 -13.11
N SER A 127 -2.94 7.44 -13.09
CA SER A 127 -2.04 7.09 -14.21
C SER A 127 -1.28 5.79 -14.01
N ASN A 128 -1.17 5.32 -12.76
CA ASN A 128 -0.28 4.22 -12.36
C ASN A 128 1.22 4.48 -12.65
N ILE A 129 1.62 5.75 -12.86
CA ILE A 129 3.01 6.16 -13.07
C ILE A 129 3.67 6.46 -11.73
N LEU A 130 4.78 5.77 -11.42
CA LEU A 130 5.49 5.85 -10.14
C LEU A 130 6.88 6.48 -10.33
N ASP A 131 6.92 7.78 -10.60
CA ASP A 131 8.19 8.51 -10.83
C ASP A 131 8.32 9.73 -9.93
N ILE A 132 8.09 9.51 -8.65
CA ILE A 132 8.31 10.49 -7.57
C ILE A 132 9.45 10.08 -6.63
N GLY A 133 10.08 8.94 -6.91
CA GLY A 133 11.14 8.35 -6.09
C GLY A 133 10.70 8.07 -4.65
N ASP A 134 11.69 7.88 -3.78
CA ASP A 134 11.49 7.72 -2.34
C ASP A 134 11.18 9.06 -1.62
N ASN A 135 11.08 10.17 -2.36
CA ASN A 135 10.85 11.51 -1.81
C ASN A 135 9.54 11.62 -1.02
N LEU A 136 8.46 10.95 -1.45
CA LEU A 136 7.21 10.92 -0.68
C LEU A 136 7.37 10.18 0.65
N VAL A 137 8.19 9.13 0.69
CA VAL A 137 8.47 8.38 1.92
C VAL A 137 9.34 9.20 2.86
N ASP A 138 10.33 9.93 2.33
CA ASP A 138 11.17 10.84 3.12
C ASP A 138 10.36 12.00 3.70
N LEU A 139 9.49 12.63 2.91
CA LEU A 139 8.58 13.67 3.41
C LEU A 139 7.62 13.09 4.46
N PHE A 140 7.11 11.88 4.25
CA PHE A 140 6.26 11.19 5.21
C PHE A 140 6.97 10.93 6.54
N GLU A 141 8.22 10.47 6.52
CA GLU A 141 9.04 10.35 7.72
C GLU A 141 9.18 11.69 8.46
N LYS A 142 9.55 12.76 7.74
CA LYS A 142 9.68 14.10 8.32
C LYS A 142 8.38 14.55 9.00
N VAL A 143 7.25 14.43 8.29
CA VAL A 143 5.94 14.85 8.79
C VAL A 143 5.47 13.99 9.96
N VAL A 144 5.63 12.66 9.91
CA VAL A 144 5.30 11.79 11.05
C VAL A 144 6.10 12.19 12.29
N ASN A 145 7.40 12.44 12.14
CA ASN A 145 8.26 12.86 13.24
C ASN A 145 7.80 14.19 13.84
N LEU A 146 7.55 15.21 13.00
CA LEU A 146 7.10 16.53 13.45
C LEU A 146 5.69 16.50 14.05
N SER A 147 4.77 15.71 13.50
CA SER A 147 3.43 15.53 14.05
C SER A 147 3.47 14.84 15.42
N THR A 148 4.36 13.87 15.61
CA THR A 148 4.61 13.27 16.95
C THR A 148 5.15 14.32 17.92
N GLU A 149 6.11 15.14 17.50
CA GLU A 149 6.59 16.23 18.35
C GLU A 149 5.47 17.21 18.70
N CYS A 150 4.60 17.55 17.75
CA CYS A 150 3.42 18.38 18.00
C CYS A 150 2.58 17.81 19.14
N LEU A 151 2.24 16.52 19.10
CA LEU A 151 1.48 15.84 20.16
C LEU A 151 2.18 15.92 21.52
N ASN A 152 3.50 15.80 21.56
CA ASN A 152 4.28 15.87 22.80
C ASN A 152 4.30 17.29 23.42
N ARG A 153 3.90 18.33 22.69
CA ARG A 153 3.85 19.71 23.19
C ARG A 153 2.56 20.05 23.93
N PHE A 154 1.56 19.17 23.96
CA PHE A 154 0.30 19.45 24.64
C PHE A 154 -0.27 18.26 25.38
N GLU A 155 -0.93 18.52 26.50
CA GLU A 155 -1.59 17.50 27.32
C GLU A 155 -2.99 17.14 26.80
N ASN A 156 -3.67 18.06 26.10
CA ASN A 156 -5.02 17.84 25.57
C ASN A 156 -5.26 18.55 24.23
N ILE A 157 -5.35 17.76 23.15
CA ILE A 157 -5.52 18.24 21.78
C ILE A 157 -6.83 19.01 21.54
N GLU A 158 -7.87 18.73 22.33
CA GLU A 158 -9.22 19.26 22.11
C GLU A 158 -9.33 20.75 22.49
N ASN A 159 -8.41 21.26 23.32
CA ASN A 159 -8.41 22.63 23.82
C ASN A 159 -7.19 23.43 23.36
N VAL A 160 -6.49 22.98 22.31
CA VAL A 160 -5.27 23.64 21.81
C VAL A 160 -5.63 24.94 21.10
N ASP A 161 -4.95 26.03 21.48
CA ASP A 161 -4.88 27.25 20.66
C ASP A 161 -3.83 27.04 19.55
N TRP A 162 -4.31 26.58 18.40
CA TRP A 162 -3.45 26.27 17.26
C TRP A 162 -2.74 27.50 16.68
N ALA A 163 -3.34 28.69 16.80
CA ALA A 163 -2.74 29.93 16.29
C ALA A 163 -1.55 30.37 17.16
N ASP A 164 -1.67 30.22 18.47
CA ASP A 164 -0.55 30.45 19.39
C ASP A 164 0.56 29.40 19.21
N LEU A 165 0.18 28.13 19.07
CA LEU A 165 1.11 27.04 18.87
C LEU A 165 1.89 27.20 17.56
N LEU A 166 1.24 27.64 16.48
CA LEU A 166 1.88 27.90 15.19
C LEU A 166 2.99 28.96 15.28
N LYS A 167 2.85 29.97 16.15
CA LYS A 167 3.89 31.00 16.34
C LYS A 167 5.14 30.43 16.99
N SER A 168 4.99 29.44 17.86
CA SER A 168 6.08 28.85 18.64
C SER A 168 6.70 27.62 17.97
N TYR A 169 5.88 26.81 17.29
CA TYR A 169 6.24 25.52 16.69
C TYR A 169 5.62 25.39 15.28
N PRO A 170 6.03 26.26 14.34
CA PRO A 170 5.37 26.37 13.04
C PRO A 170 5.43 25.06 12.24
N ASP A 171 6.54 24.35 12.29
CA ASP A 171 6.76 23.15 11.48
C ASP A 171 5.96 21.96 12.01
N GLU A 172 5.90 21.80 13.33
CA GLU A 172 5.14 20.76 14.02
C GLU A 172 3.64 20.90 13.76
N VAL A 173 3.11 22.13 13.87
CA VAL A 173 1.69 22.40 13.60
C VAL A 173 1.35 22.14 12.14
N LYS A 174 2.16 22.65 11.20
CA LYS A 174 1.95 22.40 9.75
C LYS A 174 2.00 20.91 9.42
N ALA A 175 2.96 20.17 9.99
CA ALA A 175 3.05 18.72 9.80
C ALA A 175 1.80 18.02 10.32
N TYR A 176 1.33 18.36 11.52
CA TYR A 176 0.14 17.76 12.12
C TYR A 176 -1.10 17.97 11.23
N HIS A 177 -1.34 19.19 10.76
CA HIS A 177 -2.49 19.49 9.88
C HIS A 177 -2.35 18.91 8.47
N GLY A 178 -1.14 18.76 7.95
CA GLY A 178 -0.88 18.20 6.62
C GLY A 178 -0.82 16.66 6.55
N ALA A 179 -0.65 16.00 7.69
CA ALA A 179 -0.35 14.57 7.74
C ALA A 179 -1.43 13.66 7.14
N GLU A 180 -2.72 13.98 7.29
CA GLU A 180 -3.81 13.19 6.69
C GLU A 180 -3.69 13.14 5.16
N MET A 181 -3.43 14.28 4.53
CA MET A 181 -3.31 14.37 3.07
C MET A 181 -2.07 13.65 2.54
N LEU A 182 -0.95 13.81 3.24
CA LEU A 182 0.30 13.13 2.91
C LEU A 182 0.19 11.62 3.13
N THR A 183 -0.55 11.17 4.14
CA THR A 183 -0.79 9.74 4.38
C THR A 183 -1.51 9.09 3.20
N ILE A 184 -2.52 9.77 2.63
CA ILE A 184 -3.19 9.29 1.41
C ILE A 184 -2.19 9.22 0.23
N ALA A 185 -1.30 10.20 0.10
CA ALA A 185 -0.30 10.23 -0.96
C ALA A 185 0.72 9.08 -0.84
N VAL A 186 1.26 8.85 0.37
CA VAL A 186 2.26 7.80 0.57
C VAL A 186 1.64 6.42 0.34
N MET A 187 0.37 6.22 0.70
CA MET A 187 -0.39 5.00 0.44
C MET A 187 -0.47 4.69 -1.06
N ALA A 188 -0.63 5.70 -1.92
CA ALA A 188 -0.65 5.51 -3.38
C ALA A 188 0.68 4.93 -3.91
N VAL A 189 1.80 5.25 -3.25
CA VAL A 189 3.14 4.73 -3.59
C VAL A 189 3.38 3.35 -2.98
N ILE A 190 3.28 3.20 -1.65
CA ILE A 190 3.71 1.98 -0.95
C ILE A 190 2.81 0.75 -1.24
N THR A 191 1.59 0.99 -1.73
CA THR A 191 0.69 -0.09 -2.19
C THR A 191 1.06 -0.60 -3.57
N ARG A 192 1.74 0.19 -4.40
CA ARG A 192 2.15 -0.18 -5.77
C ARG A 192 3.63 -0.50 -5.92
N SER A 193 4.48 0.06 -5.06
CA SER A 193 5.93 -0.12 -5.09
C SER A 193 6.40 -0.89 -3.86
N HIS A 194 6.82 -2.14 -4.05
CA HIS A 194 7.46 -2.93 -3.00
C HIS A 194 8.76 -2.27 -2.52
N GLY A 195 9.54 -1.66 -3.43
CA GLY A 195 10.78 -0.97 -3.10
C GLY A 195 10.55 0.16 -2.10
N SER A 196 9.56 1.03 -2.38
CA SER A 196 9.20 2.14 -1.49
C SER A 196 8.56 1.66 -0.19
N ARG A 197 7.80 0.56 -0.22
CA ARG A 197 7.29 -0.10 1.00
C ARG A 197 8.45 -0.57 1.89
N TYR A 198 9.43 -1.29 1.36
CA TYR A 198 10.61 -1.71 2.12
C TYR A 198 11.46 -0.52 2.58
N TYR A 199 11.54 0.55 1.78
CA TYR A 199 12.22 1.77 2.17
C TYR A 199 11.52 2.44 3.37
N LEU A 200 10.19 2.51 3.39
CA LEU A 200 9.42 2.98 4.55
C LEU A 200 9.72 2.16 5.81
N ARG A 201 9.84 0.83 5.72
CA ARG A 201 10.18 -0.02 6.88
C ARG A 201 11.52 0.36 7.51
N LYS A 202 12.50 0.76 6.69
CA LYS A 202 13.84 1.19 7.17
C LYS A 202 13.77 2.47 8.01
N LYS A 203 12.71 3.27 7.88
CA LYS A 203 12.47 4.49 8.67
C LYS A 203 12.01 4.22 10.10
N LYS A 204 11.60 2.98 10.42
CA LYS A 204 11.24 2.54 11.79
C LYS A 204 10.18 3.44 12.46
N LEU A 205 9.14 3.81 11.71
CA LEU A 205 8.11 4.75 12.17
C LEU A 205 6.96 4.10 12.96
N TYR A 206 6.96 2.77 13.13
CA TYR A 206 5.80 2.00 13.63
C TYR A 206 5.24 2.55 14.95
N GLU A 207 6.08 2.77 15.97
CA GLU A 207 5.64 3.29 17.27
C GLU A 207 5.00 4.69 17.16
N LYS A 208 5.54 5.54 16.28
CA LYS A 208 5.00 6.89 16.02
C LYS A 208 3.66 6.84 15.28
N LEU A 209 3.51 5.91 14.34
CA LEU A 209 2.25 5.68 13.63
C LEU A 209 1.14 5.22 14.59
N GLU A 210 1.45 4.32 15.53
CA GLU A 210 0.47 3.89 16.55
C GLU A 210 0.09 5.04 17.50
N LEU A 211 1.03 5.91 17.86
CA LEU A 211 0.75 7.10 18.66
C LEU A 211 -0.15 8.11 17.94
N LEU A 212 0.04 8.31 16.64
CA LEU A 212 -0.69 9.32 15.86
C LEU A 212 -2.07 8.86 15.38
N LYS A 213 -2.27 7.55 15.20
CA LYS A 213 -3.50 6.92 14.68
C LYS A 213 -4.81 7.38 15.35
N PRO A 214 -4.88 7.64 16.68
CA PRO A 214 -6.10 8.17 17.31
C PRO A 214 -6.51 9.55 16.80
N TYR A 215 -5.54 10.35 16.33
CA TYR A 215 -5.71 11.74 15.94
C TYR A 215 -5.79 11.92 14.41
N ILE A 216 -5.02 11.12 13.67
CA ILE A 216 -4.94 11.17 12.20
C ILE A 216 -5.47 9.86 11.63
N LYS A 217 -6.75 9.87 11.26
CA LYS A 217 -7.53 8.65 10.96
C LYS A 217 -6.93 7.82 9.83
N SER A 218 -6.40 8.45 8.79
CA SER A 218 -5.79 7.74 7.66
C SER A 218 -4.55 6.91 8.03
N MET A 219 -3.87 7.23 9.14
CA MET A 219 -2.64 6.52 9.53
C MET A 219 -2.87 5.04 9.87
N VAL A 220 -4.09 4.65 10.23
CA VAL A 220 -4.42 3.24 10.51
C VAL A 220 -4.07 2.29 9.36
N TYR A 221 -4.08 2.77 8.13
CA TYR A 221 -3.82 1.95 6.95
C TYR A 221 -2.33 1.72 6.68
N VAL A 222 -1.46 2.61 7.17
CA VAL A 222 -0.02 2.54 6.87
C VAL A 222 0.62 1.30 7.48
N PRO A 223 0.41 0.93 8.76
CA PRO A 223 0.92 -0.32 9.31
C PRO A 223 0.49 -1.58 8.53
N ILE A 224 -0.76 -1.61 8.06
CA ILE A 224 -1.30 -2.74 7.27
C ILE A 224 -0.50 -2.91 5.98
N VAL A 225 -0.25 -1.83 5.24
CA VAL A 225 0.53 -1.90 3.99
C VAL A 225 2.01 -2.08 4.26
N HIS A 226 2.52 -1.47 5.34
CA HIS A 226 3.88 -1.64 5.80
C HIS A 226 4.18 -3.13 5.96
N ASP A 227 3.31 -3.91 6.60
CA ASP A 227 3.54 -5.33 6.89
C ASP A 227 3.26 -6.28 5.71
N ALA A 228 2.60 -5.81 4.65
CA ALA A 228 2.31 -6.60 3.46
C ALA A 228 3.60 -7.11 2.77
N CYS A 229 3.77 -8.43 2.70
CA CYS A 229 4.95 -9.05 2.07
C CYS A 229 4.95 -8.89 0.54
N TYR A 230 6.10 -9.10 -0.09
CA TYR A 230 6.23 -9.09 -1.55
C TYR A 230 7.16 -10.21 -2.01
N ASP A 231 6.70 -11.01 -2.99
CA ASP A 231 7.45 -12.14 -3.57
C ASP A 231 8.12 -13.01 -2.48
N PHE A 232 7.37 -13.32 -1.43
CA PHE A 232 7.89 -14.01 -0.27
C PHE A 232 7.80 -15.52 -0.46
N LYS A 233 8.95 -16.16 -0.73
CA LYS A 233 9.05 -17.61 -0.93
C LYS A 233 8.97 -18.36 0.40
N VAL A 234 8.03 -19.30 0.50
CA VAL A 234 7.74 -20.10 1.71
C VAL A 234 7.69 -21.59 1.37
N LEU A 235 8.29 -22.41 2.23
CA LEU A 235 8.16 -23.86 2.17
C LEU A 235 6.98 -24.31 3.02
N VAL A 236 6.12 -25.17 2.46
CA VAL A 236 5.04 -25.81 3.18
C VAL A 236 5.31 -27.31 3.24
N LEU A 237 5.19 -27.92 4.41
CA LEU A 237 5.38 -29.35 4.64
C LEU A 237 4.23 -29.93 5.47
N ASN A 238 3.86 -31.18 5.19
CA ASN A 238 3.14 -32.04 6.13
C ASN A 238 4.02 -33.28 6.42
N PRO A 239 4.56 -33.41 7.65
CA PRO A 239 5.41 -34.53 8.04
C PRO A 239 4.72 -35.90 8.03
N ASN A 240 3.41 -35.96 8.31
CA ASN A 240 2.66 -37.22 8.41
C ASN A 240 2.39 -37.84 7.04
N THR A 241 2.00 -37.03 6.07
CA THR A 241 1.73 -37.48 4.70
C THR A 241 2.97 -37.44 3.80
N LYS A 242 4.10 -36.94 4.31
CA LYS A 242 5.34 -36.72 3.57
C LYS A 242 5.11 -35.90 2.29
N LYS A 243 4.36 -34.80 2.42
CA LYS A 243 4.08 -33.87 1.32
C LYS A 243 4.71 -32.52 1.57
N GLY A 244 5.10 -31.85 0.50
CA GLY A 244 5.63 -30.50 0.58
C GLY A 244 5.62 -29.76 -0.76
N PHE A 245 5.63 -28.45 -0.70
CA PHE A 245 5.70 -27.58 -1.87
C PHE A 245 6.30 -26.22 -1.53
N TRP A 246 6.86 -25.58 -2.55
CA TRP A 246 7.21 -24.16 -2.49
C TRP A 246 6.04 -23.30 -2.94
N MET A 247 5.82 -22.19 -2.23
CA MET A 247 4.90 -21.15 -2.67
C MET A 247 5.54 -19.76 -2.61
N LYS A 248 4.99 -18.82 -3.37
CA LYS A 248 5.20 -17.39 -3.21
C LYS A 248 3.96 -16.75 -2.60
N VAL A 249 4.17 -15.77 -1.74
CA VAL A 249 3.12 -14.96 -1.11
C VAL A 249 3.31 -13.51 -1.52
N PHE A 250 2.22 -12.85 -1.89
CA PHE A 250 2.23 -11.45 -2.33
C PHE A 250 1.18 -10.65 -1.58
N ASP A 251 1.52 -9.45 -1.14
CA ASP A 251 0.65 -8.44 -0.52
C ASP A 251 -0.18 -8.91 0.68
N VAL A 252 0.26 -9.98 1.35
CA VAL A 252 -0.35 -10.50 2.57
C VAL A 252 0.33 -9.87 3.78
N HIS A 253 -0.43 -9.24 4.67
CA HIS A 253 0.11 -8.46 5.79
C HIS A 253 0.13 -9.19 7.14
N ASN A 254 -0.57 -10.31 7.27
CA ASN A 254 -0.54 -11.12 8.49
C ASN A 254 -0.70 -12.63 8.16
N CYS A 255 -0.39 -13.49 9.12
CA CYS A 255 -0.43 -14.93 8.92
C CYS A 255 -1.84 -15.52 8.91
N PHE A 256 -2.85 -14.92 9.55
CA PHE A 256 -4.24 -15.36 9.39
C PHE A 256 -4.69 -15.28 7.92
N TYR A 257 -4.34 -14.18 7.25
CA TYR A 257 -4.59 -13.99 5.83
C TYR A 257 -3.84 -15.01 4.97
N LEU A 258 -2.58 -15.30 5.30
CA LEU A 258 -1.82 -16.36 4.63
C LEU A 258 -2.51 -17.73 4.78
N MET A 259 -2.93 -18.08 6.00
CA MET A 259 -3.60 -19.35 6.29
C MET A 259 -4.93 -19.46 5.52
N THR A 260 -5.74 -18.40 5.48
CA THR A 260 -6.98 -18.39 4.70
C THR A 260 -6.73 -18.66 3.22
N LEU A 261 -5.77 -17.94 2.61
CA LEU A 261 -5.45 -18.14 1.19
C LEU A 261 -4.87 -19.54 0.92
N LEU A 262 -4.06 -20.06 1.84
CA LEU A 262 -3.47 -21.39 1.77
C LEU A 262 -4.54 -22.50 1.73
N GLU A 263 -5.52 -22.48 2.65
CA GLU A 263 -6.62 -23.47 2.63
C GLU A 263 -7.44 -23.38 1.34
N ILE A 264 -7.71 -22.16 0.85
CA ILE A 264 -8.45 -21.94 -0.39
C ILE A 264 -7.72 -22.55 -1.59
N GLU A 265 -6.41 -22.34 -1.72
CA GLU A 265 -5.67 -22.88 -2.86
C GLU A 265 -5.48 -24.40 -2.77
N LEU A 266 -5.28 -24.95 -1.56
CA LEU A 266 -5.26 -26.39 -1.35
C LEU A 266 -6.62 -27.02 -1.72
N TYR A 267 -7.74 -26.37 -1.40
CA TYR A 267 -9.07 -26.79 -1.85
C TYR A 267 -9.19 -26.78 -3.36
N LYS A 268 -8.83 -25.69 -4.04
CA LYS A 268 -8.90 -25.57 -5.50
C LYS A 268 -8.05 -26.60 -6.24
N LYS A 269 -6.92 -27.01 -5.65
CA LYS A 269 -6.03 -28.06 -6.18
C LYS A 269 -6.50 -29.48 -5.86
N GLY A 270 -7.48 -29.66 -4.96
CA GLY A 270 -7.90 -30.97 -4.47
C GLY A 270 -6.91 -31.61 -3.50
N TRP A 271 -6.06 -30.82 -2.84
CA TRP A 271 -4.96 -31.29 -1.98
C TRP A 271 -5.27 -31.27 -0.49
N LEU A 272 -6.51 -30.99 -0.08
CA LEU A 272 -6.86 -30.95 1.35
C LEU A 272 -6.48 -32.24 2.08
N THR A 273 -6.75 -33.40 1.49
CA THR A 273 -6.39 -34.70 2.08
C THR A 273 -4.88 -34.92 2.14
N ASP A 274 -4.14 -34.44 1.14
CA ASP A 274 -2.67 -34.55 1.09
C ASP A 274 -2.00 -33.77 2.24
N TYR A 275 -2.68 -32.76 2.80
CA TYR A 275 -2.19 -31.94 3.92
C TYR A 275 -3.01 -32.11 5.20
N GLU A 276 -3.81 -33.19 5.31
CA GLU A 276 -4.62 -33.55 6.48
C GLU A 276 -5.64 -32.48 6.93
N ILE A 277 -6.11 -31.66 5.99
CA ILE A 277 -7.13 -30.64 6.24
C ILE A 277 -8.52 -31.30 6.11
N LYS A 278 -9.24 -31.39 7.23
CA LYS A 278 -10.55 -32.05 7.32
C LYS A 278 -11.68 -31.03 7.50
N ASP A 279 -12.87 -31.38 7.03
CA ASP A 279 -14.12 -30.61 7.17
C ASP A 279 -14.09 -29.18 6.59
N TYR A 280 -13.13 -28.88 5.72
CA TYR A 280 -13.08 -27.59 5.04
C TYR A 280 -14.25 -27.45 4.06
N THR A 281 -15.03 -26.37 4.22
CA THR A 281 -16.10 -26.00 3.29
C THR A 281 -15.75 -24.69 2.63
N PHE A 282 -15.66 -24.69 1.31
CA PHE A 282 -15.36 -23.48 0.55
C PHE A 282 -16.47 -22.43 0.70
N SER A 283 -16.07 -21.19 0.99
CA SER A 283 -16.95 -20.03 1.04
C SER A 283 -16.53 -19.01 0.00
N GLN A 284 -17.43 -18.73 -0.95
CA GLN A 284 -17.22 -17.71 -1.97
C GLN A 284 -17.02 -16.32 -1.34
N GLU A 285 -17.74 -15.99 -0.26
CA GLU A 285 -17.61 -14.70 0.43
C GLU A 285 -16.23 -14.51 1.07
N ILE A 286 -15.70 -15.57 1.71
CA ILE A 286 -14.34 -15.55 2.29
C ILE A 286 -13.31 -15.38 1.17
N TYR A 287 -13.46 -16.13 0.08
CA TYR A 287 -12.55 -16.03 -1.06
C TYR A 287 -12.57 -14.63 -1.69
N ASP A 288 -13.75 -14.09 -1.99
CA ASP A 288 -13.91 -12.75 -2.58
C ASP A 288 -13.35 -11.66 -1.67
N THR A 289 -13.47 -11.84 -0.35
CA THR A 289 -12.83 -10.95 0.63
C THR A 289 -11.31 -11.06 0.58
N ALA A 290 -10.79 -12.29 0.60
CA ALA A 290 -9.36 -12.58 0.60
C ALA A 290 -8.65 -12.12 -0.68
N ILE A 291 -9.29 -12.13 -1.84
CA ILE A 291 -8.69 -11.56 -3.07
C ILE A 291 -9.00 -10.06 -3.24
N GLY A 292 -9.83 -9.50 -2.34
CA GLY A 292 -10.24 -8.11 -2.35
C GLY A 292 -11.23 -7.74 -3.45
N ALA A 293 -11.99 -8.71 -3.96
CA ALA A 293 -13.14 -8.49 -4.85
C ALA A 293 -14.37 -7.98 -4.07
N TYR A 294 -14.42 -8.26 -2.77
CA TYR A 294 -15.49 -7.83 -1.87
C TYR A 294 -14.91 -7.19 -0.60
N TYR A 295 -15.56 -6.13 -0.11
CA TYR A 295 -15.25 -5.54 1.19
C TYR A 295 -16.38 -5.89 2.17
N PRO A 296 -16.08 -6.58 3.28
CA PRO A 296 -17.10 -7.04 4.21
C PRO A 296 -17.78 -5.86 4.89
N LYS A 297 -19.12 -5.79 4.81
CA LYS A 297 -19.91 -4.76 5.50
C LYS A 297 -20.12 -5.05 6.99
N ARG A 298 -19.90 -6.30 7.40
CA ARG A 298 -20.01 -6.79 8.77
C ARG A 298 -18.90 -7.79 9.02
N SER A 299 -18.45 -7.85 10.27
CA SER A 299 -17.53 -8.89 10.71
C SER A 299 -18.20 -10.26 10.65
N TYR A 300 -17.45 -11.27 10.24
CA TYR A 300 -17.85 -12.67 10.31
C TYR A 300 -16.61 -13.52 10.62
N ASP A 301 -16.85 -14.69 11.22
CA ASP A 301 -15.78 -15.58 11.68
C ASP A 301 -15.27 -16.47 10.54
N ILE A 302 -13.96 -16.65 10.51
CA ILE A 302 -13.24 -17.57 9.64
C ILE A 302 -12.57 -18.58 10.55
N VAL A 303 -12.78 -19.87 10.26
CA VAL A 303 -12.21 -20.97 11.03
C VAL A 303 -11.03 -21.56 10.27
N GLY A 304 -9.89 -21.72 10.93
CA GLY A 304 -8.77 -22.51 10.42
C GLY A 304 -9.04 -24.01 10.58
N HIS A 305 -8.73 -24.79 9.55
CA HIS A 305 -8.98 -26.23 9.48
C HIS A 305 -7.69 -27.07 9.66
N ALA A 306 -6.58 -26.40 9.96
CA ALA A 306 -5.29 -27.02 10.20
C ALA A 306 -4.50 -26.33 11.32
N SER A 307 -3.58 -27.08 11.92
CA SER A 307 -2.56 -26.51 12.81
C SER A 307 -1.40 -26.03 11.96
N TYR A 308 -1.11 -24.72 12.04
CA TYR A 308 -0.01 -24.08 11.33
C TYR A 308 1.13 -23.81 12.30
N GLN A 309 2.22 -24.54 12.11
CA GLN A 309 3.39 -24.54 12.97
C GLN A 309 4.64 -24.13 12.19
N ASN A 310 5.69 -23.69 12.88
CA ASN A 310 6.99 -23.38 12.30
C ASN A 310 7.89 -24.64 12.26
N TYR A 311 9.08 -24.51 11.67
CA TYR A 311 10.02 -25.62 11.48
C TYR A 311 10.38 -26.41 12.75
N GLN A 312 10.24 -25.83 13.95
CA GLN A 312 10.57 -26.53 15.19
C GLN A 312 9.66 -27.75 15.44
N ALA A 313 8.49 -27.78 14.80
CA ALA A 313 7.54 -28.89 14.89
C ALA A 313 7.87 -30.12 14.02
N ILE A 314 8.91 -30.06 13.17
CA ILE A 314 9.30 -31.17 12.27
C ILE A 314 9.56 -32.46 13.06
N ASN A 315 10.30 -32.35 14.17
CA ASN A 315 10.69 -33.50 15.01
C ASN A 315 9.73 -33.76 16.18
N ASP A 316 8.66 -32.98 16.30
CA ASP A 316 7.69 -33.13 17.38
C ASP A 316 6.68 -34.25 17.05
N LYS A 317 6.99 -35.44 17.56
CA LYS A 317 6.19 -36.67 17.38
C LYS A 317 4.95 -36.72 18.27
N GLU A 318 4.89 -35.91 19.32
CA GLU A 318 3.82 -36.00 20.32
C GLU A 318 2.63 -35.08 20.01
N ASN A 319 2.65 -34.36 18.88
CA ASN A 319 1.70 -33.27 18.61
C ASN A 319 1.61 -32.31 19.80
N ASN A 320 2.75 -32.04 20.47
CA ASN A 320 2.76 -31.13 21.59
C ASN A 320 2.47 -29.72 21.07
N TRP A 321 1.35 -29.17 21.54
CA TRP A 321 0.90 -27.80 21.28
C TRP A 321 1.76 -26.78 22.03
N THR A 322 3.07 -26.85 21.82
CA THR A 322 4.01 -25.93 22.42
C THR A 322 3.80 -24.59 21.72
N ILE A 323 3.51 -23.54 22.49
CA ILE A 323 3.33 -22.17 21.98
C ILE A 323 4.50 -21.75 21.06
N ARG A 324 5.71 -22.25 21.34
CA ARG A 324 6.93 -22.00 20.54
C ARG A 324 6.84 -22.51 19.10
N HIS A 325 6.04 -23.55 18.85
CA HIS A 325 5.85 -24.12 17.52
C HIS A 325 4.80 -23.37 16.71
N MET A 326 3.92 -22.60 17.35
CA MET A 326 2.80 -21.97 16.65
C MET A 326 3.27 -20.81 15.77
N ILE A 327 2.70 -20.71 14.58
CA ILE A 327 2.72 -19.46 13.81
C ILE A 327 1.57 -18.60 14.33
N PHE A 328 1.88 -17.45 14.94
CA PHE A 328 0.87 -16.50 15.40
C PHE A 328 0.17 -15.87 14.19
N GLY A 329 -1.13 -15.60 14.28
CA GLY A 329 -1.90 -15.13 13.13
C GLY A 329 -1.71 -13.66 12.84
N GLU A 330 -1.48 -12.86 13.88
CA GLU A 330 -1.35 -11.41 13.85
C GLU A 330 0.01 -10.94 13.30
N MET A 331 1.03 -11.81 13.35
CA MET A 331 2.36 -11.45 12.87
C MET A 331 2.43 -11.41 11.33
N PRO A 332 3.30 -10.56 10.75
CA PRO A 332 3.57 -10.57 9.32
C PRO A 332 4.15 -11.91 8.86
N PRO A 333 3.84 -12.38 7.63
CA PRO A 333 4.41 -13.63 7.09
C PRO A 333 5.94 -13.67 7.12
N GLU A 334 6.60 -12.53 6.93
CA GLU A 334 8.06 -12.44 6.93
C GLU A 334 8.71 -12.74 8.28
N TYR A 335 7.90 -12.78 9.37
CA TYR A 335 8.38 -13.10 10.71
C TYR A 335 8.33 -14.60 11.02
N ILE A 336 7.83 -15.43 10.08
CA ILE A 336 7.85 -16.88 10.21
C ILE A 336 9.31 -17.35 10.39
N PRO A 337 9.63 -18.10 11.46
CA PRO A 337 10.98 -18.59 11.71
C PRO A 337 11.54 -19.37 10.52
N LYS A 338 12.83 -19.12 10.22
CA LYS A 338 13.51 -19.70 9.06
C LYS A 338 14.29 -20.96 9.42
N TYR A 339 14.24 -21.95 8.53
CA TYR A 339 15.10 -23.14 8.52
C TYR A 339 15.85 -23.21 7.18
N LYS A 340 17.16 -23.44 7.23
CA LYS A 340 18.05 -23.39 6.05
C LYS A 340 17.87 -22.13 5.18
N GLY A 341 17.59 -20.98 5.83
CA GLY A 341 17.39 -19.69 5.16
C GLY A 341 15.97 -19.40 4.67
N PHE A 342 15.04 -20.36 4.76
CA PHE A 342 13.67 -20.22 4.27
C PHE A 342 12.63 -20.30 5.40
N PRO A 343 11.57 -19.50 5.37
CA PRO A 343 10.42 -19.68 6.26
C PRO A 343 9.74 -21.02 5.93
N VAL A 344 9.41 -21.79 6.98
CA VAL A 344 8.78 -23.11 6.83
C VAL A 344 7.47 -23.15 7.61
N ILE A 345 6.39 -23.53 6.93
CA ILE A 345 5.09 -23.82 7.51
C ILE A 345 4.91 -25.33 7.56
N ILE A 346 4.73 -25.85 8.77
CA ILE A 346 4.33 -27.22 9.04
C ILE A 346 2.82 -27.25 9.20
N ILE A 347 2.13 -27.98 8.32
CA ILE A 347 0.69 -28.24 8.43
C ILE A 347 0.52 -29.59 9.14
N LYS A 348 -0.27 -29.61 10.20
CA LYS A 348 -0.73 -30.83 10.87
C LYS A 348 -2.24 -30.81 11.02
N GLU A 349 -2.84 -32.00 11.16
CA GLU A 349 -4.24 -32.11 11.55
C GLU A 349 -4.53 -31.31 12.83
N ASP A 350 -5.57 -30.47 12.79
CA ASP A 350 -6.07 -29.75 13.95
C ASP A 350 -7.16 -30.58 14.67
N PRO A 351 -6.94 -31.07 15.91
CA PRO A 351 -8.02 -31.54 16.76
C PRO A 351 -9.18 -30.53 16.79
N LEU A 352 -10.37 -31.00 16.39
CA LEU A 352 -11.63 -30.24 16.39
C LEU A 352 -11.86 -29.38 17.65
N LYS A 353 -11.35 -29.82 18.82
CA LYS A 353 -11.31 -29.04 20.05
C LYS A 353 -10.03 -28.19 20.10
N GLY A 354 -10.08 -26.98 19.55
CA GLY A 354 -8.94 -26.05 19.58
C GLY A 354 -8.72 -25.24 18.31
N ARG A 355 -9.57 -25.42 17.29
CA ARG A 355 -9.50 -24.67 16.04
C ARG A 355 -9.41 -23.17 16.29
N ARG A 356 -8.39 -22.56 15.70
CA ARG A 356 -8.26 -21.11 15.69
C ARG A 356 -9.30 -20.52 14.76
N SER A 357 -9.86 -19.40 15.18
CA SER A 357 -10.69 -18.56 14.33
C SER A 357 -10.20 -17.12 14.39
N TRP A 358 -10.50 -16.39 13.33
CA TRP A 358 -10.23 -14.96 13.21
C TRP A 358 -11.38 -14.32 12.46
N ASP A 359 -11.53 -13.01 12.61
CA ASP A 359 -12.57 -12.29 11.90
C ASP A 359 -12.14 -11.90 10.48
N SER A 360 -13.12 -11.48 9.68
CA SER A 360 -12.92 -11.04 8.30
C SER A 360 -12.06 -9.77 8.16
N TYR A 361 -11.78 -9.04 9.24
CA TYR A 361 -10.85 -7.90 9.19
C TYR A 361 -9.38 -8.33 9.11
N PHE A 362 -9.05 -9.59 9.39
CA PHE A 362 -7.69 -10.08 9.18
C PHE A 362 -7.37 -10.38 7.71
N ILE A 363 -8.36 -10.49 6.83
CA ILE A 363 -8.16 -11.01 5.46
C ILE A 363 -8.55 -10.05 4.35
N PHE A 364 -8.79 -8.77 4.66
CA PHE A 364 -9.13 -7.78 3.64
C PHE A 364 -7.91 -6.97 3.19
N LYS A 365 -7.94 -6.51 1.93
CA LYS A 365 -7.00 -5.50 1.44
C LYS A 365 -7.52 -4.10 1.73
N CYS A 366 -6.69 -3.25 2.33
CA CYS A 366 -7.03 -1.86 2.64
C CYS A 366 -6.92 -0.91 1.42
N HIS A 367 -6.34 -1.39 0.30
CA HIS A 367 -6.17 -0.61 -0.92
C HIS A 367 -6.32 -1.45 -2.18
N GLN A 368 -6.85 -0.86 -3.26
CA GLN A 368 -7.13 -1.59 -4.50
C GLN A 368 -5.89 -2.00 -5.28
N ALA A 369 -4.80 -1.23 -5.15
CA ALA A 369 -3.52 -1.56 -5.79
C ALA A 369 -2.82 -2.79 -5.19
N LEU A 370 -3.20 -3.22 -3.98
CA LEU A 370 -2.71 -4.47 -3.42
C LEU A 370 -3.39 -5.66 -4.13
N SER A 371 -2.62 -6.72 -4.34
CA SER A 371 -3.12 -7.96 -4.93
C SER A 371 -2.73 -9.16 -4.05
N PRO A 372 -3.38 -9.33 -2.88
CA PRO A 372 -3.06 -10.43 -1.98
C PRO A 372 -3.36 -11.77 -2.65
N ARG A 373 -2.35 -12.64 -2.71
CA ARG A 373 -2.46 -13.97 -3.34
C ARG A 373 -1.30 -14.85 -2.92
N ILE A 374 -1.47 -16.15 -3.15
CA ILE A 374 -0.38 -17.12 -3.11
C ILE A 374 -0.25 -17.81 -4.47
N GLU A 375 0.95 -18.26 -4.78
CA GLU A 375 1.27 -19.00 -5.99
C GLU A 375 2.09 -20.23 -5.63
N ILE A 376 1.54 -21.43 -5.86
CA ILE A 376 2.28 -22.69 -5.68
C ILE A 376 3.24 -22.85 -6.86
N LEU A 377 4.53 -22.94 -6.57
CA LEU A 377 5.59 -23.04 -7.57
C LEU A 377 5.79 -24.48 -8.04
N GLU A 378 6.15 -25.35 -7.10
CA GLU A 378 6.52 -26.74 -7.38
C GLU A 378 6.25 -27.60 -6.14
N CYS A 379 5.82 -28.84 -6.38
CA CYS A 379 5.78 -29.86 -5.35
C CYS A 379 7.19 -30.42 -5.14
N LEU A 380 7.54 -30.67 -3.89
CA LEU A 380 8.73 -31.43 -3.57
C LEU A 380 8.54 -32.90 -3.95
N THR A 381 9.62 -33.50 -4.42
CA THR A 381 9.75 -34.96 -4.52
C THR A 381 9.82 -35.59 -3.13
N ASP A 382 9.52 -36.88 -3.02
CA ASP A 382 9.59 -37.61 -1.75
C ASP A 382 11.00 -37.50 -1.11
N GLN A 383 12.06 -37.54 -1.93
CA GLN A 383 13.44 -37.37 -1.45
C GLN A 383 13.67 -35.97 -0.88
N GLU A 384 13.23 -34.92 -1.57
CA GLU A 384 13.37 -33.55 -1.07
C GLU A 384 12.60 -33.36 0.23
N VAL A 385 11.39 -33.93 0.36
CA VAL A 385 10.64 -33.89 1.62
C VAL A 385 11.43 -34.57 2.74
N GLU A 386 12.02 -35.74 2.50
CA GLU A 386 12.84 -36.44 3.51
C GLU A 386 14.07 -35.62 3.93
N GLU A 387 14.75 -34.94 3.00
CA GLU A 387 15.87 -34.04 3.29
C GLU A 387 15.49 -32.79 4.11
N TRP A 388 14.23 -32.36 4.00
CA TRP A 388 13.69 -31.26 4.81
C TRP A 388 13.21 -31.71 6.19
N LEU A 389 12.76 -32.96 6.31
CA LEU A 389 12.28 -33.54 7.57
C LEU A 389 13.39 -34.17 8.42
N SER A 390 14.57 -34.42 7.85
CA SER A 390 15.80 -34.79 8.58
C SER A 390 16.46 -33.59 9.24
#